data_AF-A0A975PMW3-F1
#
_entry.id   AF-A0A975PMW3-F1
#
_cell.length_a   1.000
_cell.length_b   1.000
_cell.length_c   1.000
_cell.angle_alpha   90.00
_cell.angle_beta   90.00
_cell.angle_gamma   90.00
#
_symmetry.space_group_name_H-M   'P 1'
#
loop_
_entity.id
_entity.type
_entity.pdbx_description
1 polymer ?
#
loop_
_entity_poly.entity_id
_entity_poly.type
_entity_poly.pdbx_seq_one_letter_code
_entity_poly.pdbx_strand_id
1 'polypeptide(L)'
;MTRRYAPMLMGVAMAPMLLMMLHSALTGEDGRAGTALLVFAGVHVLIFLVLVGAGLLAARMSGLRSKALARLHRPSPRHLTGMLASATATAGLIHLILHGGV
;
A
#
# COMPACT_ATOMS: atom_id res chain seq x y z
N MET A 1 9.68 16.78 -16.29
CA MET A 1 9.09 16.78 -14.92
C MET A 1 9.12 15.35 -14.37
N THR A 2 8.97 15.10 -13.07
CA THR A 2 8.33 13.87 -12.48
C THR A 2 9.11 12.81 -11.67
N ARG A 3 10.44 12.67 -11.63
CA ARG A 3 11.05 11.61 -10.77
C ARG A 3 10.75 11.75 -9.27
N ARG A 4 10.60 12.99 -8.79
CA ARG A 4 10.30 13.29 -7.37
C ARG A 4 8.87 12.91 -6.97
N TYR A 5 7.92 13.05 -7.89
CA TYR A 5 6.49 12.80 -7.66
C TYR A 5 6.02 11.46 -8.20
N ALA A 6 6.86 10.73 -8.94
CA ALA A 6 6.59 9.39 -9.44
C ALA A 6 5.94 8.44 -8.39
N PRO A 7 6.43 8.32 -7.14
CA PRO A 7 5.78 7.46 -6.16
C PRO A 7 4.34 7.90 -5.84
N MET A 8 4.09 9.20 -5.75
CA MET A 8 2.74 9.72 -5.49
C MET A 8 1.80 9.47 -6.67
N LEU A 9 2.27 9.71 -7.90
CA LEU A 9 1.47 9.48 -9.10
C LEU A 9 1.16 7.99 -9.29
N MET A 10 2.11 7.10 -9.00
CA MET A 10 1.87 5.66 -9.01
C MET A 10 0.86 5.27 -7.94
N GLY A 11 0.96 5.82 -6.72
CA GLY A 11 -0.02 5.56 -5.66
C GLY A 11 -1.44 6.00 -6.05
N VAL A 12 -1.59 7.20 -6.60
CA VAL A 12 -2.87 7.70 -7.15
C VAL A 12 -3.40 6.75 -8.24
N ALA A 13 -2.55 6.33 -9.18
CA ALA A 13 -2.94 5.43 -10.27
C ALA A 13 -3.32 4.02 -9.78
N MET A 14 -2.80 3.57 -8.64
CA MET A 14 -3.16 2.28 -8.03
C MET A 14 -4.44 2.36 -7.18
N ALA A 15 -4.89 3.56 -6.80
CA ALA A 15 -6.08 3.76 -5.96
C ALA A 15 -7.37 3.13 -6.52
N PRO A 16 -7.66 3.14 -7.84
CA PRO A 16 -8.82 2.44 -8.40
C PRO A 16 -8.78 0.93 -8.21
N MET A 17 -7.59 0.32 -8.31
CA MET A 17 -7.40 -1.12 -8.06
C MET A 17 -7.70 -1.46 -6.59
N LEU A 18 -7.21 -0.59 -5.71
CA LEU A 18 -7.40 -0.66 -4.26
C LEU A 18 -8.89 -0.52 -3.90
N LEU A 19 -9.59 0.43 -4.54
CA LEU A 19 -11.04 0.59 -4.45
C LEU A 19 -11.80 -0.62 -4.98
N MET A 20 -11.43 -1.19 -6.13
CA MET A 20 -12.10 -2.38 -6.69
C MET A 20 -12.05 -3.58 -5.74
N MET A 21 -10.94 -3.79 -5.05
CA MET A 21 -10.81 -4.87 -4.05
C MET A 21 -11.66 -4.62 -2.81
N LEU A 22 -11.89 -3.35 -2.46
CA LEU A 22 -12.57 -2.95 -1.24
C LEU A 22 -14.04 -2.59 -1.48
N HIS A 23 -14.45 -2.39 -2.73
CA HIS A 23 -15.75 -1.86 -3.13
C HIS A 23 -16.89 -2.67 -2.56
N SER A 24 -16.87 -4.01 -2.72
CA SER A 24 -17.91 -4.89 -2.20
C SER A 24 -18.00 -4.90 -0.66
N ALA A 25 -16.90 -4.64 0.03
CA ALA A 25 -16.87 -4.53 1.50
C ALA A 25 -17.29 -3.13 1.99
N LEU A 26 -17.15 -2.11 1.15
CA LEU A 26 -17.47 -0.72 1.44
C LEU A 26 -18.90 -0.34 1.06
N THR A 27 -19.53 -1.03 0.11
CA THR A 27 -20.91 -0.77 -0.33
C THR A 27 -21.93 -1.76 0.23
N GLY A 28 -21.51 -2.67 1.11
CA GLY A 28 -22.42 -3.56 1.82
C GLY A 28 -23.27 -2.77 2.83
N GLU A 29 -24.57 -3.06 2.88
CA GLU A 29 -25.59 -2.35 3.69
C GLU A 29 -25.32 -2.31 5.21
N ASP A 30 -24.30 -3.03 5.69
CA ASP A 30 -23.97 -3.19 7.11
C ASP A 30 -23.28 -1.95 7.76
N GLY A 31 -23.00 -0.87 7.01
CA GLY A 31 -22.32 0.32 7.55
C GLY A 31 -20.87 0.06 8.03
N ARG A 32 -20.24 -1.01 7.53
CA ARG A 32 -18.90 -1.47 7.95
C ARG A 32 -17.76 -0.84 7.17
N ALA A 33 -18.03 0.19 6.36
CA ALA A 33 -17.05 0.83 5.49
C ALA A 33 -15.77 1.25 6.23
N GLY A 34 -15.91 1.88 7.40
CA GLY A 34 -14.78 2.28 8.24
C GLY A 34 -13.94 1.09 8.74
N THR A 35 -14.58 0.00 9.15
CA THR A 35 -13.90 -1.24 9.59
C THR A 35 -13.21 -1.94 8.43
N ALA A 36 -13.84 -2.02 7.27
CA ALA A 36 -13.24 -2.61 6.07
C ALA A 36 -11.98 -1.86 5.64
N LEU A 37 -12.01 -0.52 5.68
CA LEU A 37 -10.85 0.32 5.38
C LEU A 37 -9.71 0.09 6.38
N LEU A 38 -10.03 -0.03 7.67
CA LEU A 38 -9.06 -0.25 8.74
C LEU A 38 -8.42 -1.65 8.66
N VAL A 39 -9.22 -2.69 8.39
CA VAL A 39 -8.73 -4.06 8.16
C VAL A 39 -7.86 -4.12 6.91
N PHE A 40 -8.30 -3.51 5.81
CA PHE A 40 -7.53 -3.47 4.57
C PHE A 40 -6.16 -2.79 4.77
N ALA A 41 -6.15 -1.59 5.35
CA ALA A 41 -4.92 -0.87 5.67
C ALA A 41 -4.03 -1.69 6.63
N GLY A 42 -4.63 -2.29 7.66
CA GLY A 42 -3.94 -3.15 8.63
C GLY A 42 -3.28 -4.37 8.00
N VAL A 43 -3.98 -5.07 7.10
CA VAL A 43 -3.43 -6.23 6.37
C VAL A 43 -2.26 -5.80 5.48
N HIS A 44 -2.35 -4.65 4.80
CA HIS A 44 -1.25 -4.16 3.95
C HIS A 44 -0.04 -3.74 4.77
N VAL A 45 -0.23 -3.09 5.93
CA VAL A 45 0.85 -2.78 6.87
C VAL A 45 1.47 -4.08 7.40
N LEU A 46 0.66 -5.09 7.73
CA LEU A 46 1.15 -6.37 8.21
C LEU A 46 1.98 -7.10 7.14
N ILE A 47 1.47 -7.22 5.91
CA ILE A 47 2.21 -7.81 4.78
C ILE A 47 3.52 -7.05 4.56
N PHE A 48 3.49 -5.72 4.62
CA PHE A 48 4.69 -4.91 4.51
C PHE A 48 5.71 -5.24 5.61
N LEU A 49 5.28 -5.33 6.87
CA LEU A 49 6.15 -5.68 8.00
C LEU A 49 6.73 -7.10 7.85
N VAL A 50 5.93 -8.06 7.37
CA VAL A 50 6.38 -9.43 7.09
C VAL A 50 7.45 -9.43 5.99
N LEU A 51 7.23 -8.73 4.89
CA LEU A 51 8.18 -8.68 3.77
C LEU A 51 9.49 -7.96 4.17
N VAL A 52 9.40 -6.86 4.92
CA VAL A 52 10.59 -6.17 5.44
C VAL A 52 11.31 -7.04 6.45
N GLY A 53 10.60 -7.65 7.39
CA GLY A 53 11.15 -8.56 8.40
C GLY A 53 11.85 -9.76 7.76
N ALA A 54 11.21 -10.39 6.78
CA ALA A 54 11.80 -11.48 5.99
C ALA A 54 13.04 -11.01 5.23
N GLY A 55 13.03 -9.80 4.65
CA GLY A 55 14.19 -9.21 3.98
C GLY A 55 15.35 -8.93 4.94
N LEU A 56 15.07 -8.40 6.13
CA LEU A 56 16.07 -8.13 7.17
C LEU A 56 16.64 -9.43 7.75
N LEU A 57 15.78 -10.43 8.00
CA LEU A 57 16.20 -11.74 8.47
C LEU A 57 17.05 -12.46 7.41
N ALA A 58 16.60 -12.44 6.15
CA ALA A 58 17.38 -12.95 5.03
C ALA A 58 18.74 -12.25 4.90
N ALA A 59 18.80 -10.92 5.07
CA ALA A 59 20.04 -10.16 5.03
C ALA A 59 20.98 -10.50 6.22
N ARG A 60 20.44 -10.73 7.42
CA ARG A 60 21.22 -11.15 8.60
C ARG A 60 21.71 -12.60 8.51
N MET A 61 20.93 -13.49 7.91
CA MET A 61 21.30 -14.88 7.68
C MET A 61 22.24 -15.03 6.47
N SER A 62 22.24 -14.06 5.55
CA SER A 62 23.05 -14.10 4.33
C SER A 62 24.46 -13.55 4.53
N GLY A 63 25.34 -14.34 5.15
CA GLY A 63 26.75 -14.34 4.74
C GLY A 63 26.95 -14.82 3.29
N LEU A 64 25.90 -15.34 2.62
CA LEU A 64 26.05 -16.20 1.44
C LEU A 64 25.23 -15.88 0.17
N ARG A 65 24.46 -14.79 0.07
CA ARG A 65 23.70 -14.47 -1.18
C ARG A 65 23.62 -12.98 -1.53
N SER A 66 24.77 -12.32 -1.57
CA SER A 66 24.89 -10.89 -1.93
C SER A 66 24.40 -10.56 -3.35
N LYS A 67 24.59 -11.44 -4.34
CA LYS A 67 24.27 -11.11 -5.75
C LYS A 67 22.77 -11.08 -6.07
N ALA A 68 21.97 -11.97 -5.47
CA ALA A 68 20.53 -11.99 -5.69
C ALA A 68 19.82 -10.84 -4.95
N LEU A 69 20.19 -10.60 -3.69
CA LEU A 69 19.67 -9.49 -2.89
C LEU A 69 20.15 -8.11 -3.37
N ALA A 70 21.29 -8.02 -4.06
CA ALA A 70 21.77 -6.78 -4.69
C ALA A 70 20.98 -6.42 -5.96
N ARG A 71 20.38 -7.41 -6.64
CA ARG A 71 19.53 -7.17 -7.82
C ARG A 71 18.08 -6.86 -7.46
N LEU A 72 17.69 -7.10 -6.21
CA LEU A 72 16.34 -6.80 -5.75
C LEU A 72 16.14 -5.28 -5.71
N HIS A 73 15.04 -4.81 -6.32
CA HIS A 73 14.69 -3.39 -6.28
C HIS A 73 14.48 -2.95 -4.83
N ARG A 74 15.22 -1.93 -4.38
CA ARG A 74 15.13 -1.37 -3.03
C ARG A 74 14.50 0.02 -3.10
N PRO A 75 13.16 0.12 -3.06
CA PRO A 75 12.51 1.42 -2.99
C PRO A 75 12.97 2.11 -1.70
N SER A 76 13.28 3.40 -1.78
CA SER A 76 13.61 4.17 -0.58
C SER A 76 12.38 4.24 0.34
N PRO A 77 12.54 4.33 1.67
CA PRO A 77 11.40 4.46 2.58
C PRO A 77 10.48 5.62 2.21
N ARG A 78 11.05 6.74 1.73
CA ARG A 78 10.29 7.90 1.24
C ARG A 78 9.46 7.60 -0.02
N HIS A 79 9.99 6.78 -0.93
CA HIS A 79 9.27 6.36 -2.14
C HIS A 79 8.06 5.52 -1.74
N LEU A 80 8.28 4.54 -0.88
CA LEU A 80 7.21 3.67 -0.39
C LEU A 80 6.14 4.43 0.38
N THR A 81 6.53 5.27 1.36
CA THR A 81 5.56 6.02 2.16
C THR A 81 4.77 7.01 1.31
N GLY A 82 5.40 7.67 0.34
CA GLY A 82 4.71 8.54 -0.61
C GLY A 82 3.68 7.80 -1.47
N MET A 83 4.03 6.59 -1.93
CA MET A 83 3.13 5.75 -2.72
C MET A 83 1.95 5.23 -1.89
N LEU A 84 2.20 4.71 -0.68
CA LEU A 84 1.15 4.24 0.23
C LEU A 84 0.22 5.38 0.68
N ALA A 85 0.78 6.51 1.12
CA ALA A 85 -0.01 7.64 1.61
C ALA A 85 -0.91 8.20 0.50
N SER A 86 -0.40 8.35 -0.72
CA SER A 86 -1.20 8.83 -1.84
C SER A 86 -2.28 7.83 -2.26
N ALA A 87 -1.97 6.53 -2.34
CA ALA A 87 -2.95 5.50 -2.67
C ALA A 87 -4.10 5.47 -1.64
N THR A 88 -3.78 5.45 -0.34
CA THR A 88 -4.79 5.45 0.74
C THR A 88 -5.59 6.74 0.77
N ALA A 89 -4.95 7.90 0.61
CA ALA A 89 -5.64 9.19 0.60
C ALA A 89 -6.59 9.30 -0.59
N THR A 90 -6.16 8.91 -1.79
CA THR A 90 -7.01 8.96 -2.99
C THR A 90 -8.17 7.97 -2.90
N ALA A 91 -7.92 6.72 -2.45
CA ALA A 91 -8.99 5.74 -2.25
C ALA A 91 -10.00 6.22 -1.20
N GLY A 92 -9.52 6.74 -0.06
CA GLY A 92 -10.37 7.30 0.98
C GLY A 92 -11.17 8.51 0.49
N LEU A 93 -10.55 9.41 -0.28
CA LEU A 93 -11.22 10.59 -0.84
C LEU A 93 -12.34 10.18 -1.79
N ILE A 94 -12.06 9.28 -2.73
CA ILE A 94 -13.05 8.76 -3.68
C ILE A 94 -14.21 8.13 -2.92
N HIS A 95 -13.92 7.32 -1.90
CA HIS A 95 -14.97 6.63 -1.16
C HIS A 95 -15.81 7.59 -0.30
N LEU A 96 -15.18 8.45 0.49
CA LEU A 96 -15.90 9.35 1.40
C LEU A 96 -16.67 10.45 0.65
N ILE A 97 -16.11 10.97 -0.45
CA ILE A 97 -16.69 12.12 -1.17
C ILE A 97 -17.56 11.68 -2.34
N LEU A 98 -17.09 10.74 -3.17
CA LEU A 98 -17.82 10.37 -4.41
C LEU A 98 -18.85 9.28 -4.18
N HIS A 99 -18.64 8.39 -3.20
CA HIS A 99 -19.63 7.38 -2.84
C HIS A 99 -20.50 7.80 -1.65
N GLY A 100 -20.14 8.89 -0.96
CA GLY A 100 -20.78 9.36 0.27
C GLY A 100 -20.59 8.30 1.35
N GLY A 101 -19.70 8.50 2.31
CA GLY A 101 -19.33 7.46 3.29
C GLY A 101 -20.53 6.84 4.01
N VAL A 102 -21.09 5.76 3.46
CA VAL A 102 -22.13 4.87 3.98
C VAL A 102 -21.92 3.48 3.38
#